data_AF-A0A562KDF8-F1
#
_entry.id   AF-A0A562KDF8-F1
#
_cell.length_a   1.000
_cell.length_b   1.000
_cell.length_c   1.000
_cell.angle_alpha   90.00
_cell.angle_beta   90.00
_cell.angle_gamma   90.00
#
_symmetry.space_group_name_H-M   'P 1'
#
loop_
_entity.id
_entity.type
_entity.pdbx_description
1 polymer ?
#
loop_
_entity_poly.entity_id
_entity_poly.type
_entity_poly.pdbx_seq_one_letter_code
_entity_poly.pdbx_strand_id
1 'polypeptide(L)'
;MKGLVARRQRVLRVRHVQHAMAAAETARARDEAEGIAHNAERLRRVRSDLFQAEGAANGASFAAMQELAGRLEQAGRQLDGALYDARRKVEVKENLSLAANRDKEIATRLKDRARADLEEWRENRLAALPSYRRMQRRGEL
;
A
#
# COMPACT_ATOMS: atom_id res chain seq x y z
N MET A 1 30.71 -15.32 7.29
CA MET A 1 30.45 -13.92 6.90
C MET A 1 29.86 -13.74 5.49
N LYS A 2 30.55 -14.13 4.39
CA LYS A 2 30.01 -13.97 3.01
C LYS A 2 28.63 -14.63 2.79
N GLY A 3 28.43 -15.85 3.30
CA GLY A 3 27.15 -16.56 3.19
C GLY A 3 26.00 -15.87 3.93
N LEU A 4 26.28 -15.19 5.05
CA LEU A 4 25.28 -14.43 5.80
C LEU A 4 24.77 -13.24 5.00
N VAL A 5 25.68 -12.47 4.37
CA VAL A 5 25.33 -11.36 3.48
C VAL A 5 24.44 -11.84 2.33
N ALA A 6 24.82 -12.92 1.66
CA ALA A 6 24.03 -13.50 0.56
C ALA A 6 22.63 -13.94 1.02
N ARG A 7 22.52 -14.55 2.21
CA ARG A 7 21.21 -14.93 2.80
C ARG A 7 20.36 -13.69 3.08
N ARG A 8 20.93 -12.64 3.69
CA ARG A 8 20.21 -11.40 3.98
C ARG A 8 19.76 -10.68 2.72
N GLN A 9 20.58 -10.68 1.66
CA GLN A 9 20.19 -10.15 0.35
C GLN A 9 19.02 -10.92 -0.28
N ARG A 10 18.99 -12.25 -0.16
CA ARG A 10 17.84 -13.06 -0.60
C ARG A 10 16.56 -12.68 0.13
N VAL A 11 16.62 -12.56 1.46
CA VAL A 11 15.47 -12.14 2.29
C VAL A 11 15.00 -10.74 1.89
N LEU A 12 15.92 -9.79 1.69
CA LEU A 12 15.58 -8.43 1.26
C LEU A 12 14.82 -8.42 -0.09
N ARG A 13 15.23 -9.25 -1.06
CA ARG A 13 14.50 -9.37 -2.33
C ARG A 13 13.06 -9.84 -2.13
N VAL A 14 12.85 -10.84 -1.29
CA VAL A 14 11.50 -11.32 -0.95
C VAL A 14 10.68 -10.21 -0.28
N ARG A 15 11.26 -9.49 0.69
CA ARG A 15 10.57 -8.37 1.35
C ARG A 15 10.22 -7.23 0.41
N HIS A 16 11.06 -6.97 -0.60
CA HIS A 16 10.77 -5.98 -1.62
C HIS A 16 9.53 -6.34 -2.44
N VAL A 17 9.43 -7.60 -2.89
CA VAL A 17 8.26 -8.10 -3.62
C VAL A 17 7.01 -8.07 -2.74
N GLN A 18 7.10 -8.53 -1.49
CA GLN A 18 5.96 -8.50 -0.56
C GLN A 18 5.45 -7.08 -0.30
N HIS A 19 6.35 -6.12 -0.11
CA HIS A 19 5.99 -4.70 0.01
C HIS A 19 5.32 -4.19 -1.27
N ALA A 20 5.86 -4.49 -2.45
CA ALA A 20 5.28 -4.08 -3.73
C ALA A 20 3.87 -4.68 -3.93
N MET A 21 3.67 -5.95 -3.57
CA MET A 21 2.35 -6.60 -3.62
C MET A 21 1.36 -5.93 -2.65
N ALA A 22 1.76 -5.69 -1.40
CA ALA A 22 0.91 -5.04 -0.41
C ALA A 22 0.52 -3.61 -0.82
N ALA A 23 1.45 -2.86 -1.41
CA ALA A 23 1.19 -1.53 -1.95
C ALA A 23 0.21 -1.58 -3.13
N ALA A 24 0.38 -2.54 -4.05
CA ALA A 24 -0.54 -2.73 -5.18
C ALA A 24 -1.95 -3.14 -4.72
N GLU A 25 -2.07 -4.02 -3.72
CA GLU A 25 -3.36 -4.39 -3.14
C GLU A 25 -4.05 -3.20 -2.46
N THR A 26 -3.28 -2.36 -1.77
CA THR A 26 -3.78 -1.12 -1.17
C THR A 26 -4.32 -0.17 -2.24
N ALA A 27 -3.57 0.03 -3.33
CA ALA A 27 -4.02 0.87 -4.44
C ALA A 27 -5.34 0.36 -5.04
N ARG A 28 -5.45 -0.94 -5.32
CA ARG A 28 -6.69 -1.54 -5.83
C ARG A 28 -7.87 -1.35 -4.88
N ALA A 29 -7.66 -1.48 -3.58
CA ALA A 29 -8.72 -1.27 -2.59
C ALA A 29 -9.18 0.20 -2.58
N ARG A 30 -8.26 1.15 -2.74
CA ARG A 30 -8.58 2.59 -2.86
C ARG A 30 -9.38 2.86 -4.13
N ASP A 31 -8.94 2.35 -5.27
CA ASP A 31 -9.65 2.50 -6.55
C ASP A 31 -11.08 1.95 -6.47
N GLU A 32 -11.29 0.81 -5.80
CA GLU A 32 -12.61 0.23 -5.55
C GLU A 32 -13.49 1.17 -4.69
N ALA A 33 -12.95 1.69 -3.59
CA ALA A 33 -13.67 2.62 -2.71
C ALA A 33 -14.01 3.94 -3.43
N GLU A 34 -13.10 4.47 -4.24
CA GLU A 34 -13.32 5.66 -5.07
C GLU A 34 -14.40 5.42 -6.13
N GLY A 35 -14.38 4.26 -6.79
CA GLY A 35 -15.43 3.87 -7.74
C GLY A 35 -16.82 3.84 -7.10
N ILE A 36 -16.93 3.28 -5.89
CA ILE A 36 -18.20 3.27 -5.14
C ILE A 36 -18.61 4.69 -4.76
N ALA A 37 -17.68 5.51 -4.25
CA ALA A 37 -17.95 6.90 -3.88
C ALA A 37 -18.44 7.73 -5.09
N HIS A 38 -17.83 7.55 -6.25
CA HIS A 38 -18.26 8.18 -7.50
C HIS A 38 -19.66 7.73 -7.93
N ASN A 39 -19.98 6.44 -7.79
CA ASN A 39 -21.31 5.93 -8.08
C ASN A 39 -22.37 6.52 -7.13
N ALA A 40 -22.05 6.61 -5.83
CA ALA A 40 -22.94 7.21 -4.82
C ALA A 40 -23.20 8.69 -5.11
N GLU A 41 -22.17 9.44 -5.50
CA GLU A 41 -22.29 10.83 -5.94
C GLU A 41 -23.15 10.97 -7.21
N ARG A 42 -22.92 10.11 -8.22
CA ARG A 42 -23.72 10.13 -9.46
C ARG A 42 -25.20 9.85 -9.16
N LEU A 43 -25.48 8.91 -8.27
CA LEU A 43 -26.85 8.59 -7.86
C LEU A 43 -27.53 9.77 -7.14
N ARG A 44 -26.79 10.47 -6.27
CA ARG A 44 -27.27 11.68 -5.60
C ARG A 44 -27.64 12.78 -6.60
N ARG A 45 -26.85 12.96 -7.66
CA ARG A 45 -27.16 13.91 -8.75
C ARG A 45 -28.41 13.51 -9.53
N VAL A 46 -28.50 12.26 -9.98
CA VAL A 46 -29.68 11.73 -10.71
C VAL A 46 -30.95 11.94 -9.88
N ARG A 47 -30.88 11.70 -8.56
CA ARG A 47 -32.00 11.96 -7.66
C ARG A 47 -32.34 13.45 -7.59
N SER A 48 -31.35 14.33 -7.45
CA SER A 48 -31.56 15.78 -7.44
C SER A 48 -32.24 16.25 -8.73
N ASP A 49 -31.75 15.80 -9.88
CA ASP A 49 -32.27 16.18 -11.20
C ASP A 49 -33.73 15.71 -11.38
N LEU A 50 -34.05 14.49 -10.92
CA LEU A 50 -35.41 13.94 -10.97
C LEU A 50 -36.42 14.82 -10.23
N PHE A 51 -36.02 15.42 -9.11
CA PHE A 51 -36.90 16.25 -8.28
C PHE A 51 -36.86 17.74 -8.62
N GLN A 52 -35.89 18.22 -9.41
CA GLN A 52 -35.86 19.61 -9.91
C GLN A 52 -36.66 19.79 -11.20
N ALA A 53 -36.93 18.71 -11.95
CA ALA A 53 -37.75 18.74 -13.15
C ALA A 53 -39.25 18.83 -12.83
N GLU A 54 -39.68 19.93 -12.21
CA GLU A 54 -41.10 20.25 -11.96
C GLU A 54 -41.77 20.75 -13.25
N GLY A 55 -42.25 19.82 -14.08
CA GLY A 55 -43.04 20.14 -15.28
C GLY A 55 -44.26 19.24 -15.42
N ALA A 56 -45.45 19.77 -15.11
CA ALA A 56 -46.79 19.22 -15.38
C ALA A 56 -46.93 17.68 -15.34
N ALA A 57 -46.63 17.06 -14.20
CA ALA A 57 -46.84 15.63 -14.01
C ALA A 57 -48.33 15.32 -13.78
N ASN A 58 -48.92 14.52 -14.66
CA ASN A 58 -50.22 13.87 -14.42
C ASN A 58 -50.08 12.80 -13.31
N GLY A 59 -51.19 12.40 -12.67
CA GLY A 59 -51.15 11.50 -11.50
C GLY A 59 -50.42 10.17 -11.72
N ALA A 60 -50.48 9.61 -12.94
CA ALA A 60 -49.72 8.42 -13.32
C ALA A 60 -48.20 8.67 -13.38
N SER A 61 -47.77 9.83 -13.91
CA SER A 61 -46.35 10.24 -13.90
C SER A 61 -45.84 10.46 -12.48
N PHE A 62 -46.68 10.94 -11.56
CA PHE A 62 -46.28 11.12 -10.16
C PHE A 62 -46.04 9.79 -9.44
N ALA A 63 -46.92 8.80 -9.63
CA ALA A 63 -46.73 7.46 -9.04
C ALA A 63 -45.43 6.79 -9.53
N ALA A 64 -45.12 6.89 -10.83
CA ALA A 64 -43.88 6.39 -11.40
C ALA A 64 -42.63 7.12 -10.84
N MET A 65 -42.70 8.43 -10.65
CA MET A 65 -41.62 9.21 -10.02
C MET A 65 -41.38 8.78 -8.57
N GLN A 66 -42.43 8.55 -7.78
CA GLN A 66 -42.32 8.09 -6.40
C GLN A 66 -41.68 6.69 -6.31
N GLU A 67 -42.07 5.77 -7.19
CA GLU A 67 -41.44 4.46 -7.26
C GLU A 67 -39.95 4.55 -7.61
N LEU A 68 -39.61 5.35 -8.63
CA LEU A 68 -38.22 5.58 -9.02
C LEU A 68 -37.42 6.20 -7.87
N ALA A 69 -37.97 7.19 -7.17
CA ALA A 69 -37.35 7.80 -6.01
C ALA A 69 -37.04 6.78 -4.91
N GLY A 70 -37.99 5.90 -4.60
CA GLY A 70 -37.79 4.83 -3.61
C GLY A 70 -36.67 3.87 -4.03
N ARG A 71 -36.60 3.49 -5.31
CA ARG A 71 -35.52 2.66 -5.85
C ARG A 71 -34.16 3.36 -5.77
N LEU A 72 -34.10 4.65 -6.11
CA LEU A 72 -32.88 5.44 -6.01
C LEU A 72 -32.42 5.60 -4.56
N GLU A 73 -33.34 5.76 -3.61
CA GLU A 73 -33.02 5.85 -2.19
C GLU A 73 -32.48 4.52 -1.64
N GLN A 74 -33.11 3.40 -2.01
CA GLN A 74 -32.64 2.06 -1.65
C GLN A 74 -31.23 1.80 -2.22
N ALA A 75 -31.00 2.12 -3.49
CA ALA A 75 -29.69 2.00 -4.11
C ALA A 75 -28.65 2.90 -3.41
N GLY A 76 -29.04 4.10 -2.96
CA GLY A 76 -28.19 5.00 -2.19
C GLY A 76 -27.72 4.37 -0.89
N ARG A 77 -28.65 3.83 -0.10
CA ARG A 77 -28.30 3.12 1.15
C ARG A 77 -27.37 1.93 0.92
N GLN A 78 -27.58 1.17 -0.17
CA GLN A 78 -26.71 0.05 -0.52
C GLN A 78 -25.30 0.53 -0.87
N LEU A 79 -25.16 1.63 -1.62
CA LEU A 79 -23.87 2.23 -1.93
C LEU A 79 -23.17 2.79 -0.70
N ASP A 80 -23.92 3.39 0.24
CA ASP A 80 -23.35 3.89 1.50
C ASP A 80 -22.79 2.75 2.35
N GLY A 81 -23.52 1.62 2.45
CA GLY A 81 -23.04 0.41 3.11
C GLY A 81 -21.81 -0.18 2.43
N ALA A 82 -21.84 -0.31 1.10
CA ALA A 82 -20.71 -0.79 0.33
C ALA A 82 -19.48 0.13 0.46
N LEU A 83 -19.68 1.44 0.52
CA LEU A 83 -18.60 2.42 0.71
C LEU A 83 -17.98 2.29 2.10
N TYR A 84 -18.79 2.08 3.13
CA TYR A 84 -18.31 1.83 4.48
C TYR A 84 -17.39 0.59 4.52
N ASP A 85 -17.86 -0.53 3.94
CA ASP A 85 -17.08 -1.77 3.90
C ASP A 85 -15.79 -1.62 3.05
N ALA A 86 -15.88 -0.92 1.91
CA ALA A 86 -14.73 -0.66 1.06
C ALA A 86 -13.68 0.21 1.76
N ARG A 87 -14.09 1.25 2.50
CA ARG A 87 -13.18 2.08 3.31
C ARG A 87 -12.50 1.27 4.41
N ARG A 88 -13.25 0.43 5.11
CA ARG A 88 -12.68 -0.48 6.12
C ARG A 88 -11.64 -1.44 5.49
N LYS A 89 -11.90 -1.93 4.28
CA LYS A 89 -10.95 -2.76 3.53
C LYS A 89 -9.69 -1.98 3.16
N VAL A 90 -9.81 -0.72 2.75
CA VAL A 90 -8.66 0.17 2.51
C VAL A 90 -7.80 0.29 3.76
N GLU A 91 -8.39 0.62 4.91
CA GLU A 91 -7.65 0.74 6.18
C GLU A 91 -6.88 -0.54 6.53
N VAL A 92 -7.50 -1.71 6.37
CA VAL A 92 -6.83 -3.00 6.61
C VAL A 92 -5.64 -3.18 5.66
N LYS A 93 -5.80 -2.87 4.37
CA LYS A 93 -4.72 -3.02 3.38
C LYS A 93 -3.59 -2.02 3.60
N GLU A 94 -3.90 -0.78 3.97
CA GLU A 94 -2.90 0.23 4.34
C GLU A 94 -2.05 -0.23 5.52
N ASN A 95 -2.68 -0.76 6.57
CA ASN A 95 -1.96 -1.30 7.73
C ASN A 95 -1.03 -2.46 7.35
N LEU A 96 -1.48 -3.37 6.47
CA LEU A 96 -0.63 -4.44 5.94
C LEU A 96 0.53 -3.92 5.10
N SER A 97 0.30 -2.89 4.29
CA SER A 97 1.33 -2.23 3.49
C SER A 97 2.39 -1.55 4.37
N LEU A 98 1.97 -0.88 5.45
CA LEU A 98 2.88 -0.29 6.44
C LEU A 98 3.73 -1.35 7.15
N ALA A 99 3.11 -2.45 7.57
CA ALA A 99 3.83 -3.58 8.16
C ALA A 99 4.85 -4.18 7.18
N ALA A 100 4.46 -4.38 5.92
CA ALA A 100 5.36 -4.89 4.88
C ALA A 100 6.52 -3.92 4.59
N ASN A 101 6.30 -2.61 4.62
CA ASN A 101 7.37 -1.62 4.47
C ASN A 101 8.35 -1.69 5.65
N ARG A 102 7.83 -1.79 6.89
CA ARG A 102 8.66 -1.93 8.09
C ARG A 102 9.55 -3.18 8.02
N ASP A 103 8.99 -4.31 7.59
CA ASP A 103 9.75 -5.54 7.39
C ASP A 103 10.84 -5.40 6.32
N LYS A 104 10.55 -4.69 5.23
CA LYS A 104 11.53 -4.36 4.19
C LYS A 104 12.68 -3.52 4.76
N GLU A 105 12.37 -2.48 5.53
CA GLU A 105 13.39 -1.62 6.15
C GLU A 105 14.27 -2.38 7.14
N ILE A 106 13.68 -3.24 7.97
CA ILE A 106 14.43 -4.10 8.89
C ILE A 106 15.36 -5.02 8.09
N ALA A 107 14.88 -5.63 7.01
CA ALA A 107 15.69 -6.49 6.15
C ALA A 107 16.86 -5.73 5.49
N THR A 108 16.63 -4.48 5.07
CA THR A 108 17.67 -3.60 4.54
C THR A 108 18.76 -3.35 5.59
N ARG A 109 18.38 -2.88 6.78
CA ARG A 109 19.32 -2.60 7.88
C ARG A 109 20.14 -3.84 8.27
N LEU A 110 19.51 -5.02 8.29
CA LEU A 110 20.19 -6.27 8.62
C LEU A 110 21.17 -6.72 7.53
N LYS A 111 20.86 -6.45 6.25
CA LYS A 111 21.77 -6.72 5.13
C LYS A 111 22.96 -5.76 5.14
N ASP A 112 22.74 -4.50 5.47
CA ASP A 112 23.81 -3.50 5.54
C ASP A 112 24.73 -3.74 6.74
N ARG A 113 24.17 -4.07 7.92
CA ARG A 113 24.98 -4.50 9.07
C ARG A 113 25.85 -5.71 8.75
N ALA A 114 25.27 -6.76 8.16
CA ALA A 114 26.04 -7.96 7.79
C ALA A 114 27.17 -7.66 6.77
N ARG A 115 27.00 -6.61 5.94
CA ARG A 115 28.04 -6.16 5.02
C ARG A 115 29.16 -5.43 5.77
N ALA A 116 28.82 -4.52 6.67
CA ALA A 116 29.80 -3.83 7.52
C ALA A 116 30.62 -4.84 8.35
N ASP A 117 29.97 -5.81 9.00
CA ASP A 117 30.67 -6.84 9.79
C ASP A 117 31.63 -7.69 8.93
N LEU A 118 31.29 -7.90 7.66
CA LEU A 118 32.15 -8.63 6.71
C LEU A 118 33.35 -7.78 6.26
N GLU A 119 33.17 -6.49 6.07
CA GLU A 119 34.22 -5.54 5.72
C GLU A 119 35.21 -5.40 6.89
N GLU A 120 34.71 -5.19 8.11
CA GLU A 120 35.51 -5.14 9.33
C GLU A 120 36.31 -6.45 9.55
N TRP A 121 35.67 -7.61 9.38
CA TRP A 121 36.37 -8.89 9.48
C TRP A 121 37.50 -9.04 8.44
N ARG A 122 37.33 -8.51 7.23
CA ARG A 122 38.38 -8.53 6.20
C ARG A 122 39.55 -7.62 6.58
N GLU A 123 39.25 -6.41 7.05
CA GLU A 123 40.25 -5.44 7.51
C GLU A 123 41.06 -6.00 8.67
N ASN A 124 40.39 -6.54 9.69
CA ASN A 124 41.03 -7.19 10.83
C ASN A 124 41.93 -8.36 10.41
N ARG A 125 41.46 -9.16 9.44
CA ARG A 125 42.26 -10.27 8.88
C ARG A 125 43.49 -9.78 8.12
N LEU A 126 43.40 -8.67 7.39
CA LEU A 126 44.54 -8.06 6.69
C LEU A 126 45.55 -7.46 7.69
N ALA A 127 45.08 -6.74 8.71
CA ALA A 127 45.89 -6.16 9.78
C ALA A 127 46.64 -7.22 10.62
N ALA A 128 46.10 -8.43 10.71
CA ALA A 128 46.77 -9.55 11.36
C ALA A 128 47.96 -10.12 10.56
N LEU A 129 48.10 -9.81 9.26
CA LEU A 129 49.19 -10.33 8.43
C LEU A 129 50.53 -9.60 8.74
N PRO A 130 51.63 -10.33 9.02
CA PRO A 130 52.94 -9.73 9.31
C PRO A 130 53.52 -8.88 8.17
N SER A 131 53.19 -9.20 6.92
CA SER A 131 53.60 -8.44 5.74
C SER A 131 52.89 -7.08 5.67
N TYR A 132 51.60 -7.04 5.99
CA TYR A 132 50.79 -5.83 6.00
C TYR A 132 51.23 -4.85 7.09
N ARG A 133 51.54 -5.37 8.31
CA ARG A 133 52.12 -4.57 9.40
C ARG A 133 53.47 -3.96 9.04
N ARG A 134 54.32 -4.70 8.30
CA ARG A 134 55.62 -4.18 7.83
C ARG A 134 55.46 -3.12 6.75
N MET A 135 54.44 -3.23 5.89
CA MET A 135 54.14 -2.26 4.83
C MET A 135 53.60 -0.95 5.41
N GLN A 136 52.70 -1.00 6.41
CA GLN A 136 52.24 0.20 7.14
C GLN A 136 53.41 0.94 7.81
N ARG A 137 54.29 0.25 8.54
CA ARG A 137 55.48 0.86 9.16
C ARG A 137 56.48 1.49 8.16
N ARG A 138 56.45 1.07 6.90
CA ARG A 138 57.34 1.61 5.85
C ARG A 138 56.75 2.83 5.12
N GLY A 139 55.43 3.03 5.19
CA GLY A 139 54.74 4.17 4.59
C GLY A 139 54.49 5.35 5.55
N GLU A 140 54.86 5.20 6.82
CA GLU A 140 54.83 6.26 7.85
C GLU A 140 56.20 6.96 8.03
N LEU A 141 57.17 6.72 7.13
CA LEU A 141 58.47 7.40 7.02
C LEU A 141 58.49 8.29 5.78
#